data_AF-A0A951HAI7-F1
#
_entry.id   AF-A0A951HAI7-F1
#
_cell.length_a   1.000
_cell.length_b   1.000
_cell.length_c   1.000
_cell.angle_alpha   90.00
_cell.angle_beta   90.00
_cell.angle_gamma   90.00
#
_symmetry.space_group_name_H-M   'P 1'
#
loop_
_entity.id
_entity.type
_entity.pdbx_description
1 polymer ?
#
loop_
_entity_poly.entity_id
_entity_poly.type
_entity_poly.pdbx_seq_one_letter_code
_entity_poly.pdbx_strand_id
1 'polypeptide(L)'
;MEKGKATVKHWILFGVALLAITVTAWPYILSGLADRGGATAGGAGGPGGGRLSPAQRLEMMAKTLSLTEPQKAQVKTIQDEMMPKMQAIRQNTSLSPEQRRAQMQPLRTEMQTKIKQILTPEQQPKYEAMLAQMRARFGGGNGGPPNGARPKA
;
A
#
# COMPACT_ATOMS: atom_id res chain seq x y z
N MET A 1 22.65 12.80 52.22
CA MET A 1 21.79 11.61 52.03
C MET A 1 20.53 12.16 51.37
N GLU A 2 20.12 11.87 50.14
CA GLU A 2 19.87 10.61 49.41
C GLU A 2 19.58 11.03 47.93
N LYS A 3 20.46 10.74 46.97
CA LYS A 3 20.33 9.74 45.89
C LYS A 3 18.94 9.55 45.24
N GLY A 4 18.85 9.73 43.90
CA GLY A 4 17.90 9.04 43.00
C GLY A 4 17.13 9.97 42.03
N LYS A 5 17.61 10.20 40.79
CA LYS A 5 17.17 9.54 39.51
C LYS A 5 15.64 9.67 39.26
N ALA A 6 15.13 10.14 38.13
CA ALA A 6 15.60 10.04 36.76
C ALA A 6 15.01 11.13 35.83
N THR A 7 15.85 11.61 34.93
CA THR A 7 15.56 12.48 33.79
C THR A 7 14.79 11.70 32.71
N VAL A 8 13.50 11.97 32.55
CA VAL A 8 12.75 11.59 31.33
C VAL A 8 13.00 12.68 30.29
N LYS A 9 13.89 12.36 29.34
CA LYS A 9 14.28 13.24 28.24
C LYS A 9 13.05 13.56 27.38
N HIS A 10 12.75 14.85 27.35
CA HIS A 10 11.75 15.47 26.50
C HIS A 10 12.08 15.22 25.03
N TRP A 11 11.16 14.59 24.30
CA TRP A 11 11.01 14.78 22.86
C TRP A 11 9.56 15.20 22.60
N ILE A 12 9.27 16.43 22.99
CA ILE A 12 8.17 17.22 22.44
C ILE A 12 8.66 17.69 21.08
N LEU A 13 8.09 17.16 19.99
CA LEU A 13 7.78 17.94 18.79
C LEU A 13 6.47 17.41 18.20
N PHE A 14 5.41 17.64 18.98
CA PHE A 14 4.09 17.84 18.45
C PHE A 14 4.09 19.15 17.66
N GLY A 15 4.04 19.07 16.33
CA GLY A 15 3.66 20.20 15.49
C GLY A 15 2.14 20.37 15.56
N VAL A 16 1.64 20.96 16.65
CA VAL A 16 0.27 21.47 16.72
C VAL A 16 0.31 22.94 16.30
N ALA A 17 -0.22 23.24 15.12
CA ALA A 17 -0.77 24.55 14.86
C ALA A 17 -2.17 24.58 15.50
N LEU A 18 -2.27 25.23 16.66
CA LEU A 18 -3.55 25.48 17.33
C LEU A 18 -4.25 26.65 16.63
N LEU A 19 -5.46 26.40 16.14
CA LEU A 19 -6.57 27.33 16.34
C LEU A 19 -7.74 26.53 16.88
N ALA A 20 -8.07 26.81 18.13
CA ALA A 20 -9.24 26.26 18.81
C ALA A 20 -10.49 26.96 18.29
N ILE A 21 -11.42 26.20 17.71
CA ILE A 21 -12.86 26.46 17.79
C ILE A 21 -13.55 25.12 18.04
N THR A 22 -14.01 24.91 19.26
CA THR A 22 -15.02 23.87 19.55
C THR A 22 -16.40 24.45 19.22
N VAL A 23 -17.05 23.95 18.18
CA VAL A 23 -18.51 24.02 18.05
C VAL A 23 -19.04 22.63 17.71
N THR A 24 -19.83 22.11 18.64
CA THR A 24 -20.77 21.02 18.47
C THR A 24 -21.79 21.35 17.37
N ALA A 25 -21.86 20.55 16.31
CA ALA A 25 -23.12 20.23 15.61
C ALA A 25 -22.85 19.17 14.53
N TRP A 26 -23.38 17.97 14.76
CA TRP A 26 -23.76 17.08 13.67
C TRP A 26 -24.82 17.82 12.83
N PRO A 27 -24.77 17.74 11.49
CA PRO A 27 -26.02 17.57 10.78
C PRO A 27 -25.92 16.39 9.84
N TYR A 28 -26.80 15.44 10.07
CA TYR A 28 -27.41 14.71 8.98
C TYR A 28 -27.92 15.73 7.96
N ILE A 29 -27.39 15.70 6.73
CA ILE A 29 -28.17 16.08 5.56
C ILE A 29 -28.07 14.92 4.58
N LEU A 30 -29.15 14.14 4.59
CA LEU A 30 -29.61 13.38 3.45
C LEU A 30 -30.21 14.37 2.44
N SER A 31 -29.65 14.39 1.23
CA SER A 31 -30.29 14.72 -0.05
C SER A 31 -29.26 14.30 -1.10
N GLY A 32 -29.46 13.33 -1.99
CA GLY A 32 -30.68 12.80 -2.58
C GLY A 32 -30.62 13.08 -4.08
N LEU A 33 -30.40 12.01 -4.87
CA LEU A 33 -30.57 11.87 -6.32
C LEU A 33 -29.68 12.75 -7.23
N ALA A 34 -29.35 12.37 -8.46
CA ALA A 34 -29.29 11.12 -9.18
C ALA A 34 -28.60 11.45 -10.51
N ASP A 35 -27.90 10.44 -11.04
CA ASP A 35 -27.79 10.14 -12.46
C ASP A 35 -26.91 11.00 -13.38
N ARG A 36 -25.77 10.41 -13.74
CA ARG A 36 -25.19 10.23 -15.10
C ARG A 36 -23.68 10.06 -14.95
N GLY A 37 -23.02 9.03 -15.45
CA GLY A 37 -23.42 7.93 -16.32
C GLY A 37 -22.14 7.18 -16.70
N GLY A 38 -22.29 5.96 -17.21
CA GLY A 38 -21.21 5.27 -17.93
C GLY A 38 -20.21 4.55 -17.03
N ALA A 39 -20.64 3.45 -16.44
CA ALA A 39 -19.74 2.36 -16.14
C ALA A 39 -19.13 1.83 -17.46
N THR A 40 -17.97 2.34 -17.85
CA THR A 40 -17.08 1.60 -18.74
C THR A 40 -16.23 0.69 -17.87
N ALA A 41 -16.76 -0.51 -17.61
CA ALA A 41 -15.98 -1.65 -17.18
C ALA A 41 -14.94 -1.96 -18.28
N GLY A 42 -13.79 -1.31 -18.18
CA GLY A 42 -12.66 -1.51 -19.06
C GLY A 42 -11.80 -2.68 -18.58
N GLY A 43 -11.87 -3.80 -19.30
CA GLY A 43 -10.80 -4.81 -19.34
C GLY A 43 -11.14 -6.14 -18.69
N ALA A 44 -11.90 -6.98 -19.42
CA ALA A 44 -11.88 -8.42 -19.23
C ALA A 44 -10.44 -8.95 -19.43
N GLY A 45 -9.77 -9.28 -18.33
CA GLY A 45 -8.52 -10.03 -18.36
C GLY A 45 -8.79 -11.49 -18.68
N GLY A 46 -8.16 -12.01 -19.73
CA GLY A 46 -8.32 -13.39 -20.22
C GLY A 46 -7.96 -14.48 -19.17
N PRO A 47 -8.39 -15.73 -19.40
CA PRO A 47 -8.27 -16.80 -18.43
C PRO A 47 -6.86 -17.39 -18.43
N GLY A 48 -6.08 -17.08 -17.38
CA GLY A 48 -4.77 -17.69 -17.16
C GLY A 48 -4.03 -17.10 -15.97
N GLY A 49 -4.12 -17.74 -14.80
CA GLY A 49 -3.30 -17.43 -13.61
C GLY A 49 -3.53 -16.03 -13.03
N GLY A 50 -4.72 -15.78 -12.48
CA GLY A 50 -5.19 -14.45 -12.06
C GLY A 50 -4.28 -13.76 -11.05
N ARG A 51 -3.66 -12.65 -11.47
CA ARG A 51 -3.07 -11.69 -10.53
C ARG A 51 -4.18 -11.14 -9.64
N LEU A 52 -3.99 -11.19 -8.33
CA LEU A 52 -4.92 -10.59 -7.37
C LEU A 52 -5.12 -9.11 -7.67
N SER A 53 -6.38 -8.66 -7.62
CA SER A 53 -6.73 -7.25 -7.70
C SER A 53 -6.12 -6.44 -6.54
N PRO A 54 -5.97 -5.11 -6.65
CA PRO A 54 -5.56 -4.27 -5.52
C PRO A 54 -6.43 -4.46 -4.28
N ALA A 55 -7.76 -4.53 -4.45
CA ALA A 55 -8.70 -4.77 -3.37
C ALA A 55 -8.47 -6.13 -2.68
N GLN A 56 -8.28 -7.21 -3.44
CA GLN A 56 -7.99 -8.53 -2.86
C GLN A 56 -6.66 -8.54 -2.09
N ARG A 57 -5.65 -7.81 -2.57
CA ARG A 57 -4.37 -7.69 -1.86
C ARG A 57 -4.51 -6.92 -0.55
N LEU A 58 -5.31 -5.85 -0.53
CA LEU A 58 -5.66 -5.14 0.70
C LEU A 58 -6.36 -6.07 1.69
N GLU A 59 -7.35 -6.83 1.25
CA GLU A 59 -8.07 -7.78 2.10
C GLU A 59 -7.15 -8.86 2.69
N MET A 60 -6.21 -9.39 1.91
CA MET A 60 -5.23 -10.33 2.44
C MET A 60 -4.33 -9.69 3.51
N MET A 61 -3.81 -8.49 3.24
CA MET A 61 -2.99 -7.78 4.22
C MET A 61 -3.78 -7.43 5.48
N ALA A 62 -5.05 -7.03 5.31
CA ALA A 62 -5.96 -6.74 6.40
C ALA A 62 -6.17 -7.95 7.31
N LYS A 63 -6.36 -9.14 6.74
CA LYS A 63 -6.48 -10.39 7.49
C LYS A 63 -5.18 -10.77 8.18
N THR A 64 -4.04 -10.67 7.51
CA THR A 64 -2.74 -11.06 8.06
C THR A 64 -2.28 -10.15 9.21
N LEU A 65 -2.54 -8.85 9.12
CA LEU A 65 -2.14 -7.87 10.12
C LEU A 65 -3.26 -7.53 11.12
N SER A 66 -4.44 -8.10 10.95
CA SER A 66 -5.65 -7.74 11.71
C SER A 66 -5.89 -6.22 11.67
N LEU A 67 -5.91 -5.63 10.47
CA LEU A 67 -6.12 -4.19 10.30
C LEU A 67 -7.53 -3.78 10.70
N THR A 68 -7.63 -2.67 11.43
CA THR A 68 -8.91 -2.03 11.72
C THR A 68 -9.47 -1.32 10.48
N GLU A 69 -10.77 -1.06 10.43
CA GLU A 69 -11.40 -0.29 9.34
C GLU A 69 -10.71 1.05 9.03
N PRO A 70 -10.35 1.90 10.02
CA PRO A 70 -9.63 3.14 9.72
C PRO A 70 -8.22 2.88 9.12
N GLN A 71 -7.51 1.84 9.57
CA GLN A 71 -6.21 1.47 8.98
C GLN A 71 -6.39 0.99 7.53
N LYS A 72 -7.41 0.17 7.24
CA LYS A 72 -7.71 -0.27 5.87
C LYS A 72 -8.00 0.91 4.94
N ALA A 73 -8.78 1.89 5.40
CA ALA A 73 -9.09 3.09 4.64
C ALA A 73 -7.82 3.89 4.31
N GLN A 74 -6.94 4.12 5.29
CA GLN A 74 -5.67 4.82 5.06
C GLN A 74 -4.75 4.08 4.10
N VAL A 75 -4.67 2.74 4.22
CA VAL A 75 -3.91 1.92 3.28
C VAL A 75 -4.49 1.99 1.87
N LYS A 76 -5.82 1.99 1.72
CA LYS A 76 -6.47 2.15 0.42
C LYS A 76 -6.09 3.49 -0.22
N THR A 77 -6.14 4.58 0.55
CA THR A 77 -5.71 5.90 0.08
C THR A 77 -4.26 5.89 -0.41
N ILE A 78 -3.33 5.26 0.31
CA ILE A 78 -1.94 5.12 -0.13
C ILE A 78 -1.86 4.33 -1.44
N GLN A 79 -2.62 3.25 -1.58
CA GLN A 79 -2.64 2.46 -2.83
C GLN A 79 -3.18 3.28 -4.00
N ASP A 80 -4.27 4.01 -3.80
CA ASP A 80 -4.89 4.85 -4.84
C ASP A 80 -3.94 5.97 -5.28
N GLU A 81 -3.10 6.51 -4.38
CA GLU A 81 -2.07 7.49 -4.71
C GLU A 81 -0.90 6.89 -5.50
N MET A 82 -0.47 5.66 -5.15
CA MET A 82 0.76 5.05 -5.66
C MET A 82 0.59 4.22 -6.91
N MET A 83 -0.55 3.52 -7.04
CA MET A 83 -0.85 2.65 -8.17
C MET A 83 -0.74 3.34 -9.54
N PRO A 84 -1.29 4.55 -9.77
CA PRO A 84 -1.15 5.23 -11.06
C PRO A 84 0.32 5.56 -11.39
N LYS A 85 1.12 6.00 -10.40
CA LYS A 85 2.56 6.28 -10.58
C LYS A 85 3.32 5.02 -11.01
N MET A 86 3.05 3.90 -10.34
CA MET A 86 3.63 2.61 -10.70
C MET A 86 3.14 2.11 -12.08
N GLN A 87 1.88 2.35 -12.42
CA GLN A 87 1.33 1.95 -13.72
C GLN A 87 1.97 2.74 -14.86
N ALA A 88 2.14 4.06 -14.70
CA ALA A 88 2.82 4.91 -15.67
C ALA A 88 4.23 4.42 -15.97
N ILE A 89 5.04 4.10 -14.94
CA ILE A 89 6.39 3.54 -15.14
C ILE A 89 6.34 2.18 -15.85
N ARG A 90 5.38 1.32 -15.50
CA ARG A 90 5.25 -0.02 -16.13
C ARG A 90 4.88 0.07 -17.61
N GLN A 91 4.02 1.02 -17.96
CA GLN A 91 3.53 1.22 -19.32
C GLN A 91 4.48 2.07 -20.17
N ASN A 92 5.47 2.73 -19.56
CA ASN A 92 6.45 3.53 -20.30
C ASN A 92 7.38 2.61 -21.12
N THR A 93 7.15 2.61 -22.43
CA THR A 93 7.89 1.83 -23.43
C THR A 93 9.25 2.44 -23.78
N SER A 94 9.47 3.72 -23.46
CA SER A 94 10.74 4.41 -23.70
C SER A 94 11.81 4.06 -22.67
N LEU A 95 11.43 3.42 -21.55
CA LEU A 95 12.37 2.99 -20.51
C LEU A 95 12.86 1.56 -20.75
N SER A 96 14.13 1.31 -20.45
CA SER A 96 14.65 -0.06 -20.37
C SER A 96 14.02 -0.81 -19.18
N PRO A 97 14.03 -2.16 -19.17
CA PRO A 97 13.58 -2.94 -18.02
C PRO A 97 14.30 -2.55 -16.72
N GLU A 98 15.58 -2.22 -16.79
CA GLU A 98 16.40 -1.81 -15.65
C GLU A 98 16.01 -0.43 -15.15
N GLN A 99 15.82 0.53 -16.04
CA GLN A 99 15.34 1.87 -15.70
C GLN A 99 13.95 1.82 -15.07
N ARG A 100 13.03 1.00 -15.60
CA ARG A 100 11.72 0.77 -14.98
C ARG A 100 11.85 0.20 -13.57
N ARG A 101 12.74 -0.79 -13.36
CA ARG A 101 12.99 -1.35 -12.01
C ARG A 101 13.56 -0.29 -11.06
N ALA A 102 14.54 0.47 -11.51
CA ALA A 102 15.17 1.53 -10.73
C ALA A 102 14.17 2.62 -10.31
N GLN A 103 13.27 3.04 -11.20
CA GLN A 103 12.21 4.01 -10.88
C GLN A 103 11.09 3.40 -10.01
N MET A 104 10.83 2.10 -10.13
CA MET A 104 9.81 1.41 -9.33
C MET A 104 10.23 1.21 -7.87
N GLN A 105 11.52 1.01 -7.62
CA GLN A 105 12.04 0.72 -6.28
C GLN A 105 11.71 1.83 -5.25
N PRO A 106 11.98 3.13 -5.49
CA PRO A 106 11.67 4.18 -4.52
C PRO A 106 10.17 4.27 -4.23
N LEU A 107 9.30 4.14 -5.24
CA LEU A 107 7.84 4.13 -5.04
C LEU A 107 7.38 2.94 -4.16
N ARG A 108 7.98 1.77 -4.35
CA ARG A 108 7.70 0.61 -3.50
C ARG A 108 8.14 0.85 -2.06
N THR A 109 9.31 1.45 -1.87
CA THR A 109 9.83 1.78 -0.54
C THR A 109 8.96 2.83 0.14
N GLU A 110 8.60 3.90 -0.57
CA GLU A 110 7.71 4.96 -0.06
C GLU A 110 6.37 4.38 0.39
N MET A 111 5.73 3.54 -0.45
CA MET A 111 4.48 2.87 -0.10
C MET A 111 4.62 1.99 1.16
N GLN A 112 5.71 1.22 1.28
CA GLN A 112 5.97 0.39 2.47
C GLN A 112 6.14 1.23 3.73
N THR A 113 6.87 2.35 3.64
CA THR A 113 7.07 3.28 4.74
C THR A 113 5.75 3.89 5.20
N LYS A 114 4.93 4.40 4.26
CA LYS A 114 3.61 4.98 4.57
C LYS A 114 2.68 3.96 5.23
N ILE A 115 2.68 2.70 4.75
CA ILE A 115 1.90 1.62 5.39
C ILE A 115 2.41 1.34 6.80
N LYS A 116 3.73 1.21 7.00
CA LYS A 116 4.32 0.91 8.32
C LYS A 116 3.97 1.96 9.38
N GLN A 117 3.83 3.22 8.99
CA GLN A 117 3.44 4.33 9.87
C GLN A 117 1.98 4.24 10.37
N ILE A 118 1.11 3.53 9.65
CA ILE A 118 -0.30 3.30 10.04
C ILE A 118 -0.43 2.11 10.99
N LEU A 119 0.55 1.20 10.97
CA LEU A 119 0.54 -0.01 11.79
C LEU A 119 0.91 0.29 13.23
N THR A 120 0.29 -0.45 14.16
CA THR A 120 0.72 -0.44 15.56
C THR A 120 2.10 -1.10 15.70
N PRO A 121 2.87 -0.80 16.76
CA PRO A 121 4.15 -1.45 17.01
C PRO A 121 4.08 -2.99 17.00
N GLU A 122 2.96 -3.55 17.45
CA GLU A 122 2.72 -5.00 17.47
C GLU A 122 2.44 -5.61 16.08
N GLN A 123 1.93 -4.81 15.15
CA GLN A 123 1.62 -5.23 13.77
C GLN A 123 2.84 -5.14 12.83
N GLN A 124 3.76 -4.20 13.09
CA GLN A 124 4.97 -4.01 12.28
C GLN A 124 5.81 -5.26 12.04
N PRO A 125 6.13 -6.12 13.05
CA PRO A 125 6.93 -7.32 12.81
C PRO A 125 6.23 -8.31 11.86
N LYS A 126 4.90 -8.43 11.93
CA LYS A 126 4.12 -9.27 10.99
C LYS A 126 4.21 -8.73 9.57
N TYR A 127 4.16 -7.42 9.41
CA TYR A 127 4.30 -6.78 8.10
C TYR A 127 5.69 -6.99 7.51
N GLU A 128 6.74 -6.82 8.30
CA GLU A 128 8.12 -7.07 7.86
C GLU A 128 8.34 -8.54 7.46
N ALA A 129 7.82 -9.48 8.25
CA ALA A 129 7.87 -10.90 7.91
C ALA A 129 7.13 -11.20 6.59
N MET A 130 5.97 -10.60 6.37
CA MET A 130 5.23 -10.72 5.10
C MET A 130 6.04 -10.17 3.91
N LEU A 131 6.69 -9.01 4.07
CA LEU A 131 7.56 -8.43 3.05
C LEU A 131 8.79 -9.30 2.77
N ALA A 132 9.41 -9.86 3.80
CA ALA A 132 10.55 -10.76 3.68
C ALA A 132 10.17 -12.05 2.94
N GLN A 133 9.03 -12.66 3.28
CA GLN A 133 8.50 -13.82 2.59
C GLN A 133 8.20 -13.51 1.11
N MET A 134 7.62 -12.36 0.83
CA MET A 134 7.38 -11.90 -0.53
C MET A 134 8.70 -11.76 -1.29
N ARG A 135 9.71 -11.11 -0.69
CA ARG A 135 11.05 -10.97 -1.28
C ARG A 135 11.70 -12.33 -1.53
N ALA A 136 11.59 -13.29 -0.62
CA ALA A 136 12.12 -14.64 -0.83
C ALA A 136 11.46 -15.34 -2.02
N ARG A 137 10.13 -15.22 -2.16
CA ARG A 137 9.37 -15.80 -3.27
C ARG A 137 9.71 -15.16 -4.62
N PHE A 138 9.98 -13.87 -4.66
CA PHE A 138 10.35 -13.15 -5.90
C PHE A 138 11.86 -13.09 -6.17
N GLY A 139 12.68 -13.30 -5.14
CA GLY A 139 14.15 -13.25 -5.21
C GLY A 139 14.81 -14.62 -5.36
N GLY A 140 14.10 -15.72 -5.10
CA GLY A 140 14.57 -17.10 -5.36
C GLY A 140 14.37 -17.58 -6.81
N GLY A 141 13.87 -16.72 -7.69
CA GLY A 141 13.59 -17.06 -9.08
C GLY A 141 14.78 -16.82 -9.99
N ASN A 142 15.68 -17.81 -10.06
CA ASN A 142 16.30 -18.18 -11.34
C ASN A 142 15.22 -18.10 -12.42
N GLY A 143 15.52 -17.44 -13.55
CA GLY A 143 14.57 -17.25 -14.64
C GLY A 143 13.84 -18.55 -14.94
N GLY A 144 12.50 -18.53 -14.84
CA GLY A 144 11.70 -19.65 -15.33
C GLY A 144 12.12 -19.96 -16.78
N PRO A 145 12.15 -21.24 -17.18
CA PRO A 145 12.64 -21.63 -18.49
C PRO A 145 11.93 -20.82 -19.58
N PRO A 146 12.63 -20.38 -20.65
CA PRO A 146 12.02 -19.64 -21.74
C PRO A 146 10.91 -20.50 -22.34
N ASN A 147 9.67 -20.11 -22.08
CA ASN A 147 8.50 -20.75 -22.66
C ASN A 147 8.49 -20.41 -24.16
N GLY A 148 9.16 -21.24 -24.95
CA GLY A 148 9.34 -21.02 -26.38
C GLY A 148 9.79 -22.24 -27.19
N ALA A 149 10.36 -23.28 -26.57
CA ALA A 149 10.65 -24.54 -27.28
C ALA A 149 9.45 -25.51 -27.18
N ARG A 150 8.43 -25.30 -28.01
CA ARG A 150 7.52 -26.39 -28.38
C ARG A 150 8.24 -27.25 -29.43
N PRO A 151 8.55 -28.53 -29.18
CA PRO A 151 9.01 -29.41 -30.24
C PRO A 151 7.86 -29.54 -31.25
N LYS A 152 8.13 -29.21 -32.51
CA LYS A 152 7.28 -29.62 -33.63
C LYS A 152 7.39 -31.15 -33.69
N ALA A 153 6.25 -31.82 -33.55
CA ALA A 153 6.11 -33.22 -33.96
C ALA A 153 6.38 -33.34 -35.47
#